data_AF-A0A936RL93-F1
#
_entry.id   AF-A0A936RL93-F1
#
_cell.length_a   1.000
_cell.length_b   1.000
_cell.length_c   1.000
_cell.angle_alpha   90.00
_cell.angle_beta   90.00
_cell.angle_gamma   90.00
#
_symmetry.space_group_name_H-M   'P 1'
#
loop_
_entity.id
_entity.type
_entity.pdbx_description
1 polymer ?
#
loop_
_entity_poly.entity_id
_entity_poly.type
_entity_poly.pdbx_seq_one_letter_code
_entity_poly.pdbx_strand_id
1 'polypeptide(L)'
;MSWTKFKKPVLLIFSLILLTTIGIAQSTNSVTITINSTEYDNPSLTGLKEYLKSNSKVKGLKSTFNNSVATLNFTYSDAADEFWDEIPTDKKQTFKLISIDSKIIKLQVVKISPTTNVKTDSKNCGCDYYPLCNVDVTKSYNGKVYKGFRKTDESIDYFNCDAGVITRIITKRIPTVAINEYNEYYDTYKNENILITVLKTKHPVGTTWTNPADDDFFTDYYSIAAKNISISHNGQSFSDVIKLRVITKTKKTKEEYTKQSDTYSLTTRSYVYLNTFYDNGEVYKQAQEYYFDRVKGFIKSENIWENIKKEHPNRIEVKSPQQIQIEFENKQKEEAAAEEKDKKNKAAKEELQQKRINDSLKLNFTGNVDASLEGTWRYFNRAIEAYLIYQFNSNGTFKYYSYDMKPINLNKDGNWKVKEDSLLLLYPWPNRTIEIFSLEKIPFRKINNVYNGKPSIIIDHGAGPFEFEIMNNKSPWPNIPAYGNNNTPSVKEIPKIEGTIDTEITGVWISKTKTGVVGSIYTLNADGTGTRKTYSVKGKLLRDEVFEWRMLNGVLKKMRNCGDGLKCFGEDPIEKITSGGKVRQIKFDKWDIHDKQ
;
A
#
# COMPACT_ATOMS: atom_id res chain seq x y z
N MET A 1 -13.01 -3.93 57.34
CA MET A 1 -12.09 -2.80 57.04
C MET A 1 -12.65 -2.05 55.85
N SER A 2 -13.27 -0.91 56.12
CA SER A 2 -13.96 -0.03 55.17
C SER A 2 -13.10 1.21 54.96
N TRP A 3 -12.77 1.54 53.71
CA TRP A 3 -12.19 2.82 53.37
C TRP A 3 -13.11 3.56 52.40
N THR A 4 -13.58 4.69 52.89
CA THR A 4 -14.64 5.54 52.36
C THR A 4 -14.08 6.59 51.40
N LYS A 5 -14.82 6.77 50.28
CA LYS A 5 -15.28 8.05 49.71
C LYS A 5 -14.32 9.26 49.81
N PHE A 6 -13.79 9.70 48.66
CA PHE A 6 -13.49 11.11 48.43
C PHE A 6 -14.39 11.67 47.32
N LYS A 7 -15.21 12.65 47.68
CA LYS A 7 -16.04 13.48 46.79
C LYS A 7 -15.38 14.86 46.65
N LYS A 8 -15.09 15.27 45.41
CA LYS A 8 -15.15 16.64 44.81
C LYS A 8 -14.23 17.74 45.41
N PRO A 9 -13.77 18.78 44.64
CA PRO A 9 -14.53 19.48 43.60
C PRO A 9 -13.82 19.81 42.28
N VAL A 10 -14.68 20.01 41.27
CA VAL A 10 -14.47 20.79 40.06
C VAL A 10 -14.64 22.27 40.42
N LEU A 11 -13.61 23.11 40.22
CA LEU A 11 -13.66 24.50 39.73
C LEU A 11 -12.28 25.16 39.91
N LEU A 12 -11.93 26.09 39.00
CA LEU A 12 -10.86 27.11 39.11
C LEU A 12 -9.41 26.72 38.79
N ILE A 13 -9.12 26.38 37.53
CA ILE A 13 -7.86 26.77 36.86
C ILE A 13 -8.20 27.19 35.42
N PHE A 14 -8.89 28.33 35.28
CA PHE A 14 -9.13 29.00 33.98
C PHE A 14 -9.25 30.51 34.22
N SER A 15 -8.27 31.11 34.90
CA SER A 15 -8.15 32.57 35.07
C SER A 15 -6.79 32.93 35.66
N LEU A 16 -5.69 32.79 34.91
CA LEU A 16 -4.45 33.56 35.15
C LEU A 16 -3.41 33.47 34.01
N ILE A 17 -3.78 33.78 32.76
CA ILE A 17 -2.84 34.30 31.74
C ILE A 17 -3.57 35.41 30.98
N LEU A 18 -3.80 36.53 31.65
CA LEU A 18 -4.38 37.74 31.05
C LEU A 18 -3.62 38.97 31.57
N LEU A 19 -2.33 39.02 31.27
CA LEU A 19 -1.34 40.09 31.47
C LEU A 19 -0.11 39.59 30.68
N THR A 20 0.43 40.17 29.62
CA THR A 20 0.44 41.53 29.08
C THR A 20 0.81 41.43 27.58
N THR A 21 -0.16 41.40 26.66
CA THR A 21 0.13 41.79 25.27
C THR A 21 -0.21 43.27 25.14
N ILE A 22 0.71 44.12 25.61
CA ILE A 22 0.79 45.50 25.13
C ILE A 22 1.19 45.33 23.67
N GLY A 23 0.19 45.22 22.80
CA GLY A 23 0.37 45.29 21.37
C GLY A 23 0.84 46.70 21.08
N ILE A 24 2.16 46.90 21.09
CA ILE A 24 2.77 48.01 20.37
C ILE A 24 2.28 47.78 18.94
N ALA A 25 1.32 48.58 18.50
CA ALA A 25 1.00 48.69 17.09
C ALA A 25 2.29 49.17 16.43
N GLN A 26 3.14 48.22 16.01
CA GLN A 26 4.34 48.52 15.24
C GLN A 26 3.83 49.29 14.03
N SER A 27 4.18 50.57 13.96
CA SER A 27 3.81 51.43 12.85
C SER A 27 4.42 50.84 11.59
N THR A 28 3.62 50.09 10.82
CA THR A 28 4.08 49.53 9.57
C THR A 28 4.25 50.66 8.58
N ASN A 29 5.48 50.90 8.16
CA ASN A 29 5.77 51.91 7.16
C ASN A 29 5.48 51.31 5.78
N SER A 30 4.68 52.02 4.98
CA SER A 30 4.53 51.69 3.57
C SER A 30 5.79 52.15 2.83
N VAL A 31 6.50 51.21 2.23
CA VAL A 31 7.71 51.44 1.45
C VAL A 31 7.42 51.21 -0.04
N THR A 32 7.88 52.14 -0.87
CA THR A 32 7.77 52.10 -2.32
C THR A 32 9.16 52.11 -2.96
N ILE A 33 9.51 51.09 -3.74
CA ILE A 33 10.72 51.08 -4.56
C ILE A 33 10.33 51.38 -6.01
N THR A 34 10.86 52.44 -6.58
CA THR A 34 10.69 52.79 -7.99
C THR A 34 11.98 52.56 -8.74
N ILE A 35 11.96 51.69 -9.76
CA ILE A 35 13.13 51.28 -10.54
C ILE A 35 12.97 51.77 -11.96
N ASN A 36 13.75 52.77 -12.34
CA ASN A 36 13.74 53.37 -13.67
C ASN A 36 14.62 52.59 -14.65
N SER A 37 14.28 52.69 -15.94
CA SER A 37 15.04 52.12 -17.05
C SER A 37 15.22 50.60 -16.95
N THR A 38 14.17 49.89 -16.54
CA THR A 38 14.17 48.43 -16.43
C THR A 38 13.19 47.80 -17.40
N GLU A 39 13.51 46.59 -17.87
CA GLU A 39 12.60 45.74 -18.65
C GLU A 39 11.81 44.83 -17.70
N TYR A 40 10.66 44.32 -18.18
CA TYR A 40 9.77 43.47 -17.38
C TYR A 40 10.49 42.21 -16.85
N ASP A 41 11.33 41.60 -17.70
CA ASP A 41 12.09 40.37 -17.42
C ASP A 41 13.55 40.62 -17.01
N ASN A 42 13.87 41.82 -16.52
CA ASN A 42 15.23 42.15 -16.10
C ASN A 42 15.67 41.24 -14.92
N PRO A 43 16.78 40.47 -15.03
CA PRO A 43 17.22 39.54 -13.99
C PRO A 43 17.47 40.21 -12.63
N SER A 44 17.95 41.46 -12.63
CA SER A 44 18.18 42.23 -11.40
C SER A 44 16.86 42.54 -10.70
N LEU A 45 15.83 42.96 -11.46
CA LEU A 45 14.48 43.20 -10.94
C LEU A 45 13.86 41.92 -10.36
N THR A 46 14.02 40.78 -11.06
CA THR A 46 13.54 39.47 -10.59
C THR A 46 14.23 39.06 -9.29
N GLY A 47 15.56 39.16 -9.22
CA GLY A 47 16.32 38.84 -8.02
C GLY A 47 15.95 39.71 -6.82
N LEU A 48 15.65 40.99 -7.03
CA LEU A 48 15.16 41.89 -5.97
C LEU A 48 13.75 41.51 -5.50
N LYS A 49 12.83 41.16 -6.42
CA LYS A 49 11.47 40.69 -6.08
C LYS A 49 11.49 39.40 -5.26
N GLU A 50 12.34 38.45 -5.61
CA GLU A 50 12.48 37.18 -4.88
C GLU A 50 13.03 37.41 -3.48
N TYR A 51 14.07 38.24 -3.35
CA TYR A 51 14.59 38.65 -2.04
C TYR A 51 13.49 39.24 -1.16
N LEU A 52 12.73 40.22 -1.67
CA LEU A 52 11.62 40.86 -0.96
C LEU A 52 10.53 39.87 -0.53
N LYS A 53 10.20 38.87 -1.34
CA LYS A 53 9.23 37.82 -0.98
C LYS A 53 9.75 36.91 0.14
N SER A 54 11.05 36.65 0.18
CA SER A 54 11.68 35.77 1.17
C SER A 54 12.01 36.47 2.49
N ASN A 55 12.05 37.81 2.50
CA ASN A 55 12.33 38.58 3.71
C ASN A 55 11.08 38.63 4.60
N SER A 56 11.17 38.04 5.80
CA SER A 56 10.05 37.90 6.74
C SER A 56 9.51 39.23 7.29
N LYS A 57 10.30 40.31 7.24
CA LYS A 57 9.87 41.66 7.63
C LYS A 57 9.04 42.37 6.55
N VAL A 58 9.08 41.89 5.30
CA VAL A 58 8.32 42.45 4.17
C VAL A 58 6.93 41.81 4.10
N LYS A 59 5.88 42.63 4.11
CA LYS A 59 4.48 42.17 4.01
C LYS A 59 3.74 42.87 2.87
N GLY A 60 2.89 42.12 2.16
CA GLY A 60 1.96 42.67 1.18
C GLY A 60 2.62 43.20 -0.10
N LEU A 61 3.71 42.59 -0.57
CA LEU A 61 4.43 42.99 -1.78
C LEU A 61 3.52 42.99 -3.03
N LYS A 62 3.34 44.17 -3.62
CA LYS A 62 2.67 44.41 -4.90
C LYS A 62 3.67 44.97 -5.90
N SER A 63 3.63 44.49 -7.14
CA SER A 63 4.47 45.01 -8.22
C SER A 63 3.60 45.52 -9.37
N THR A 64 3.93 46.70 -9.87
CA THR A 64 3.40 47.23 -11.13
C THR A 64 4.56 47.57 -12.06
N PHE A 65 4.31 47.54 -13.36
CA PHE A 65 5.28 47.87 -14.38
C PHE A 65 4.60 48.74 -15.44
N ASN A 66 5.15 49.91 -15.70
CA ASN A 66 4.61 50.84 -16.70
C ASN A 66 5.76 51.66 -17.31
N ASN A 67 5.82 51.74 -18.64
CA ASN A 67 6.78 52.57 -19.39
C ASN A 67 8.24 52.42 -18.92
N SER A 68 8.72 51.17 -18.80
CA SER A 68 10.09 50.85 -18.34
C SER A 68 10.41 51.29 -16.90
N VAL A 69 9.38 51.50 -16.09
CA VAL A 69 9.48 51.77 -14.65
C VAL A 69 8.77 50.65 -13.90
N ALA A 70 9.50 49.95 -13.04
CA ALA A 70 8.93 48.99 -12.11
C ALA A 70 8.68 49.66 -10.75
N THR A 71 7.49 49.51 -10.20
CA THR A 71 7.16 49.99 -8.84
C THR A 71 6.85 48.80 -7.94
N LEU A 72 7.52 48.70 -6.79
CA LEU A 72 7.32 47.67 -5.77
C LEU A 72 6.78 48.35 -4.51
N ASN A 73 5.56 48.01 -4.10
CA ASN A 73 4.93 48.55 -2.90
C ASN A 73 4.78 47.45 -1.85
N PHE A 74 5.22 47.69 -0.63
CA PHE A 74 5.09 46.75 0.49
C PHE A 74 5.07 47.49 1.82
N THR A 75 4.80 46.75 2.89
CA THR A 75 4.93 47.25 4.27
C THR A 75 6.15 46.63 4.93
N TYR A 76 6.86 47.43 5.72
CA TYR A 76 8.09 47.06 6.41
C TYR A 76 8.09 47.62 7.84
N SER A 77 8.80 46.95 8.76
CA SER A 77 8.85 47.33 10.18
C SER A 77 9.56 48.67 10.41
N ASP A 78 10.57 48.94 9.60
CA ASP A 78 11.52 50.03 9.80
C ASP A 78 11.39 51.08 8.67
N ALA A 79 12.21 52.13 8.69
CA ALA A 79 12.22 53.15 7.64
C ALA A 79 12.87 52.63 6.35
N ALA A 80 12.61 53.29 5.21
CA ALA A 80 13.08 52.80 3.91
C ALA A 80 14.61 52.80 3.75
N ASP A 81 15.32 53.73 4.41
CA ASP A 81 16.78 53.78 4.50
C ASP A 81 17.37 52.62 5.29
N GLU A 82 16.81 52.31 6.46
CA GLU A 82 17.19 51.12 7.23
C GLU A 82 16.94 49.84 6.44
N PHE A 83 15.79 49.75 5.76
CA PHE A 83 15.51 48.65 4.84
C PHE A 83 16.55 48.55 3.71
N TRP A 84 16.92 49.68 3.11
CA TRP A 84 17.91 49.70 2.04
C TRP A 84 19.23 49.14 2.55
N ASP A 85 19.69 49.54 3.73
CA ASP A 85 20.93 49.05 4.33
C ASP A 85 20.93 47.54 4.57
N GLU A 86 19.78 46.93 4.88
CA GLU A 86 19.64 45.48 5.04
C GLU A 86 19.69 44.67 3.72
N ILE A 87 19.50 45.28 2.55
CA ILE A 87 19.54 44.51 1.29
C ILE A 87 20.97 43.98 1.04
N PRO A 88 21.13 42.68 0.72
CA PRO A 88 22.44 42.11 0.39
C PRO A 88 23.17 42.85 -0.74
N THR A 89 24.48 43.01 -0.60
CA THR A 89 25.33 43.75 -1.54
C THR A 89 25.24 43.21 -2.97
N ASP A 90 25.11 41.89 -3.15
CA ASP A 90 24.98 41.26 -4.48
C ASP A 90 23.69 41.64 -5.20
N LYS A 91 22.64 42.00 -4.45
CA LYS A 91 21.36 42.51 -4.97
C LYS A 91 21.40 44.02 -5.18
N LYS A 92 22.11 44.77 -4.33
CA LYS A 92 22.28 46.23 -4.46
C LYS A 92 23.10 46.62 -5.68
N GLN A 93 24.21 45.92 -5.95
CA GLN A 93 25.21 46.31 -6.96
C GLN A 93 24.67 46.40 -8.40
N THR A 94 23.52 45.78 -8.69
CA THR A 94 22.87 45.83 -10.00
C THR A 94 22.01 47.08 -10.18
N PHE A 95 21.87 47.90 -9.14
CA PHE A 95 21.10 49.14 -9.13
C PHE A 95 21.98 50.31 -8.68
N LYS A 96 21.81 51.45 -9.35
CA LYS A 96 22.28 52.75 -8.91
C LYS A 96 21.20 53.38 -8.06
N LEU A 97 21.49 53.66 -6.79
CA LEU A 97 20.60 54.43 -5.92
C LEU A 97 20.55 55.87 -6.44
N ILE A 98 19.34 56.33 -6.82
CA ILE A 98 19.11 57.71 -7.27
C ILE A 98 18.82 58.60 -6.06
N SER A 99 17.89 58.19 -5.20
CA SER A 99 17.47 58.91 -4.01
C SER A 99 16.77 57.97 -3.04
N ILE A 100 16.84 58.28 -1.75
CA ILE A 100 16.09 57.58 -0.70
C ILE A 100 15.45 58.61 0.23
N ASP A 101 14.17 58.41 0.53
CA ASP A 101 13.44 59.13 1.56
C ASP A 101 12.78 58.14 2.53
N SER A 102 12.12 58.63 3.58
CA SER A 102 11.54 57.77 4.63
C SER A 102 10.59 56.67 4.14
N LYS A 103 10.01 56.79 2.93
CA LYS A 103 9.03 55.84 2.38
C LYS A 103 9.34 55.39 0.95
N ILE A 104 10.24 56.06 0.23
CA ILE A 104 10.46 55.84 -1.20
C ILE A 104 11.95 55.66 -1.49
N ILE A 105 12.26 54.58 -2.22
CA ILE A 105 13.60 54.28 -2.74
C ILE A 105 13.53 54.39 -4.26
N LYS A 106 14.30 55.29 -4.85
CA LYS A 106 14.40 55.42 -6.31
C LYS A 106 15.71 54.83 -6.80
N LEU A 107 15.61 53.85 -7.69
CA LEU A 107 16.72 53.10 -8.26
C LEU A 107 16.74 53.27 -9.77
N GLN A 108 17.93 53.15 -10.35
CA GLN A 108 18.11 52.95 -11.79
C GLN A 108 18.86 51.64 -11.98
N VAL A 109 18.45 50.79 -12.93
CA VAL A 109 19.26 49.62 -13.27
C VAL A 109 20.62 50.11 -13.77
N VAL A 110 21.71 49.62 -13.17
CA VAL A 110 23.05 49.88 -13.70
C VAL A 110 23.09 49.17 -15.04
N LYS A 111 23.10 49.95 -16.13
CA LYS A 111 23.44 49.41 -17.44
C LYS A 111 24.86 48.89 -17.29
N ILE A 112 25.00 47.58 -17.20
CA ILE A 112 26.31 46.93 -17.16
C ILE A 112 26.93 47.29 -18.51
N SER A 113 27.74 48.35 -18.54
CA SER A 113 28.58 48.63 -19.69
C SER A 113 29.35 47.34 -19.93
N PRO A 114 29.27 46.71 -21.12
CA PRO A 114 29.97 45.47 -21.38
C PRO A 114 31.42 45.70 -21.00
N THR A 115 31.84 45.01 -19.93
CA THR A 115 33.13 45.22 -19.29
C THR A 115 34.18 45.15 -20.37
N THR A 116 34.96 46.22 -20.49
CA THR A 116 36.01 46.35 -21.49
C THR A 116 36.88 45.10 -21.44
N ASN A 117 36.92 44.41 -22.57
CA ASN A 117 37.62 43.13 -22.74
C ASN A 117 39.03 43.21 -22.16
N VAL A 118 39.22 42.60 -20.99
CA VAL A 118 40.44 41.82 -20.77
C VAL A 118 40.44 40.80 -21.92
N LYS A 119 41.54 40.72 -22.67
CA LYS A 119 41.76 39.64 -23.64
C LYS A 119 41.78 38.31 -22.88
N THR A 120 40.61 37.77 -22.57
CA THR A 120 40.38 36.37 -22.28
C THR A 120 40.25 35.66 -23.62
N ASP A 121 41.10 34.67 -23.83
CA ASP A 121 41.06 33.78 -24.99
C ASP A 121 39.62 33.36 -25.30
N SER A 122 39.20 33.63 -26.53
CA SER A 122 37.82 33.65 -27.03
C SER A 122 37.19 32.26 -27.20
N LYS A 123 37.28 31.37 -26.20
CA LYS A 123 36.78 29.98 -26.31
C LYS A 123 35.73 29.55 -25.28
N ASN A 124 35.32 30.39 -24.33
CA ASN A 124 34.29 30.00 -23.36
C ASN A 124 32.86 30.31 -23.83
N CYS A 125 32.35 29.44 -24.69
CA CYS A 125 30.98 29.32 -25.18
C CYS A 125 29.88 29.02 -24.13
N GLY A 126 30.06 29.38 -22.85
CA GLY A 126 29.02 29.17 -21.83
C GLY A 126 29.52 29.21 -20.38
N CYS A 127 30.17 28.13 -19.91
CA CYS A 127 30.66 28.02 -18.53
C CYS A 127 32.15 27.73 -18.46
N ASP A 128 32.81 28.25 -17.41
CA ASP A 128 34.24 28.06 -17.17
C ASP A 128 34.69 26.60 -16.94
N TYR A 129 33.78 25.68 -16.58
CA TYR A 129 34.12 24.27 -16.27
C TYR A 129 33.17 23.27 -16.94
N TYR A 130 32.40 23.73 -17.93
CA TYR A 130 31.52 22.90 -18.74
C TYR A 130 31.24 23.66 -20.05
N PRO A 131 32.20 23.68 -20.99
CA PRO A 131 32.06 24.47 -22.20
C PRO A 131 30.86 23.98 -23.01
N LEU A 132 29.85 24.84 -23.17
CA LEU A 132 28.63 24.53 -23.93
C LEU A 132 28.80 24.85 -25.42
N CYS A 133 29.94 24.43 -25.99
CA CYS A 133 30.34 24.68 -27.38
C CYS A 133 29.73 23.62 -28.30
N ASN A 134 29.62 23.92 -29.60
CA ASN A 134 29.27 22.93 -30.64
C ASN A 134 27.98 22.16 -30.33
N VAL A 135 26.93 22.91 -29.99
CA VAL A 135 25.64 22.35 -29.57
C VAL A 135 24.88 21.85 -30.80
N ASP A 136 24.24 20.69 -30.70
CA ASP A 136 23.45 20.13 -31.80
C ASP A 136 22.13 20.89 -31.99
N VAL A 137 21.52 21.28 -30.87
CA VAL A 137 20.22 21.94 -30.84
C VAL A 137 20.14 22.93 -29.67
N THR A 138 19.14 23.79 -29.69
CA THR A 138 18.80 24.65 -28.54
C THR A 138 17.30 24.53 -28.22
N LYS A 139 16.95 24.79 -26.95
CA LYS A 139 15.56 24.76 -26.48
C LYS A 139 15.34 25.83 -25.42
N SER A 140 14.26 26.61 -25.55
CA SER A 140 13.84 27.53 -24.50
C SER A 140 12.98 26.81 -23.45
N TYR A 141 13.31 26.97 -22.18
CA TYR A 141 12.56 26.40 -21.07
C TYR A 141 12.64 27.32 -19.85
N ASN A 142 11.48 27.70 -19.31
CA ASN A 142 11.34 28.66 -18.20
C ASN A 142 12.14 29.96 -18.40
N GLY A 143 12.05 30.54 -19.60
CA GLY A 143 12.75 31.79 -19.94
C GLY A 143 14.26 31.67 -20.15
N LYS A 144 14.85 30.47 -20.02
CA LYS A 144 16.28 30.22 -20.26
C LYS A 144 16.51 29.42 -21.52
N VAL A 145 17.62 29.68 -22.21
CA VAL A 145 18.05 28.91 -23.38
C VAL A 145 18.94 27.76 -22.92
N TYR A 146 18.51 26.54 -23.18
CA TYR A 146 19.27 25.32 -22.95
C TYR A 146 19.94 24.87 -24.26
N LYS A 147 21.15 24.37 -24.11
CA LYS A 147 22.05 23.87 -25.14
C LYS A 147 22.01 22.34 -25.14
N GLY A 148 21.60 21.75 -26.25
CA GLY A 148 21.37 20.31 -26.38
C GLY A 148 22.55 19.59 -27.01
N PHE A 149 22.94 18.45 -26.43
CA PHE A 149 23.94 17.53 -26.95
C PHE A 149 23.30 16.17 -27.18
N ARG A 150 23.40 15.67 -28.40
CA ARG A 150 22.88 14.37 -28.81
C ARG A 150 23.80 13.27 -28.26
N LYS A 151 23.22 12.36 -27.49
CA LYS A 151 23.91 11.15 -26.97
C LYS A 151 23.72 9.95 -27.89
N THR A 152 22.51 9.81 -28.43
CA THR A 152 22.11 8.80 -29.41
C THR A 152 21.13 9.44 -30.40
N ASP A 153 20.73 8.72 -31.45
CA ASP A 153 19.75 9.24 -32.42
C ASP A 153 18.42 9.69 -31.77
N GLU A 154 18.09 9.12 -30.60
CA GLU A 154 16.83 9.36 -29.89
C GLU A 154 16.97 10.19 -28.61
N SER A 155 18.18 10.47 -28.11
CA SER A 155 18.39 11.15 -26.83
C SER A 155 19.24 12.41 -26.92
N ILE A 156 18.70 13.52 -26.40
CA ILE A 156 19.36 14.83 -26.33
C ILE A 156 19.36 15.31 -24.88
N ASP A 157 20.54 15.61 -24.35
CA ASP A 157 20.67 16.24 -23.04
C ASP A 157 20.77 17.76 -23.17
N TYR A 158 19.90 18.47 -22.47
CA TYR A 158 19.82 19.93 -22.51
C TYR A 158 20.43 20.54 -21.26
N PHE A 159 21.40 21.44 -21.42
CA PHE A 159 22.11 22.13 -20.33
C PHE A 159 21.97 23.64 -20.41
N ASN A 160 21.91 24.30 -19.27
CA ASN A 160 21.98 25.76 -19.17
C ASN A 160 23.03 26.15 -18.13
N CYS A 161 23.67 27.29 -18.36
CA CYS A 161 24.62 27.91 -17.45
C CYS A 161 24.11 29.27 -17.05
N ASP A 162 23.92 29.50 -15.75
CA ASP A 162 23.50 30.79 -15.26
C ASP A 162 24.21 31.09 -13.94
N ALA A 163 24.88 32.24 -13.87
CA ALA A 163 25.69 32.68 -12.73
C ALA A 163 26.69 31.62 -12.19
N GLY A 164 27.21 30.74 -13.04
CA GLY A 164 28.12 29.65 -12.64
C GLY A 164 27.41 28.43 -12.02
N VAL A 165 26.09 28.32 -12.20
CA VAL A 165 25.31 27.11 -11.90
C VAL A 165 24.96 26.45 -13.22
N ILE A 166 25.38 25.20 -13.37
CA ILE A 166 25.07 24.35 -14.52
C ILE A 166 23.85 23.51 -14.16
N THR A 167 22.79 23.64 -14.95
CA THR A 167 21.55 22.86 -14.81
C THR A 167 21.32 21.99 -16.03
N ARG A 168 20.76 20.80 -15.83
CA ARG A 168 20.36 19.87 -16.90
C ARG A 168 18.86 19.60 -16.83
N ILE A 169 18.20 19.51 -17.98
CA ILE A 169 16.83 19.01 -18.09
C ILE A 169 16.88 17.48 -18.18
N ILE A 170 16.15 16.79 -17.32
CA ILE A 170 15.89 15.35 -17.41
C ILE A 170 14.40 15.17 -17.69
N THR A 171 14.08 14.27 -18.62
CA THR A 171 12.70 13.86 -18.89
C THR A 171 12.38 12.63 -18.05
N LYS A 172 11.62 12.80 -16.97
CA LYS A 172 11.16 11.70 -16.11
C LYS A 172 9.84 11.14 -16.66
N ARG A 173 9.77 9.82 -16.79
CA ARG A 173 8.54 9.11 -17.19
C ARG A 173 7.77 8.74 -15.92
N ILE A 174 6.67 9.45 -15.66
CA ILE A 174 5.85 9.27 -14.46
C ILE A 174 4.69 8.32 -14.80
N PRO A 175 4.53 7.20 -14.07
CA PRO A 175 3.37 6.33 -14.25
C PRO A 175 2.11 7.07 -13.81
N THR A 176 1.07 6.99 -14.63
CA THR A 176 -0.24 7.61 -14.38
C THR A 176 -1.32 6.59 -14.71
N VAL A 177 -2.41 6.58 -13.96
CA VAL A 177 -3.52 5.67 -14.23
C VAL A 177 -4.54 6.39 -15.11
N ALA A 178 -4.94 5.76 -16.21
CA ALA A 178 -6.04 6.22 -17.05
C ALA A 178 -7.20 5.21 -17.02
N ILE A 179 -8.40 5.68 -17.35
CA ILE A 179 -9.60 4.87 -17.46
C ILE A 179 -10.01 4.83 -18.94
N ASN A 180 -10.23 3.63 -19.49
CA ASN A 180 -10.70 3.48 -20.87
C ASN A 180 -12.22 3.70 -20.97
N GLU A 181 -12.76 3.63 -22.20
CA GLU A 181 -14.21 3.78 -22.45
C GLU A 181 -15.07 2.69 -21.80
N TYR A 182 -14.47 1.58 -21.36
CA TYR A 182 -15.11 0.48 -20.65
C TYR A 182 -14.99 0.58 -19.11
N ASN A 183 -14.49 1.70 -18.60
CA ASN A 183 -14.27 1.94 -17.17
C ASN A 183 -13.21 1.01 -16.54
N GLU A 184 -12.26 0.52 -17.33
CA GLU A 184 -11.13 -0.27 -16.88
C GLU A 184 -9.90 0.63 -16.68
N TYR A 185 -9.17 0.38 -15.59
CA TYR A 185 -7.93 1.08 -15.28
C TYR A 185 -6.76 0.46 -16.05
N TYR A 186 -5.92 1.29 -16.67
CA TYR A 186 -4.65 0.87 -17.28
C TYR A 186 -3.52 1.87 -16.98
N ASP A 187 -2.29 1.36 -16.96
CA ASP A 187 -1.09 2.17 -16.75
C ASP A 187 -0.74 2.92 -18.04
N THR A 188 -0.71 4.25 -17.96
CA THR A 188 -0.11 5.11 -18.97
C THR A 188 1.03 5.91 -18.35
N TYR A 189 1.75 6.69 -19.16
CA TYR A 189 2.91 7.41 -18.68
C TYR A 189 2.90 8.85 -19.19
N LYS A 190 3.19 9.77 -18.28
CA LYS A 190 3.41 11.18 -18.59
C LYS A 190 4.89 11.51 -18.50
N ASN A 191 5.42 12.15 -19.53
CA ASN A 191 6.77 12.70 -19.49
C ASN A 191 6.75 14.07 -18.82
N GLU A 192 7.57 14.24 -17.79
CA GLU A 192 7.76 15.51 -17.10
C GLU A 192 9.22 15.94 -17.16
N ASN A 193 9.46 17.19 -17.52
CA ASN A 193 10.81 17.76 -17.53
C ASN A 193 11.14 18.25 -16.12
N ILE A 194 12.16 17.67 -15.50
CA ILE A 194 12.70 18.10 -14.21
C ILE A 194 14.06 18.79 -14.43
N LEU A 195 14.34 19.82 -13.63
CA LEU A 195 15.63 20.51 -13.63
C LEU A 195 16.50 19.96 -12.50
N ILE A 196 17.70 19.53 -12.85
CA ILE A 196 18.71 19.12 -11.88
C ILE A 196 19.92 20.05 -11.94
N THR A 197 20.56 20.28 -10.79
CA THR A 197 21.81 21.04 -10.72
C THR A 197 22.98 20.09 -10.88
N VAL A 198 23.76 20.25 -11.94
CA VAL A 198 24.94 19.42 -12.25
C VAL A 198 26.17 19.91 -11.49
N LEU A 199 26.41 21.23 -11.47
CA LEU A 199 27.60 21.81 -10.85
C LEU A 199 27.39 23.27 -10.47
N LYS A 200 28.02 23.71 -9.37
CA LYS A 200 28.02 25.09 -8.88
C LYS A 200 29.44 25.68 -8.89
N THR A 201 29.94 26.12 -10.04
CA THR A 201 31.35 26.46 -10.25
C THR A 201 31.87 27.61 -9.39
N LYS A 202 31.03 28.58 -9.03
CA LYS A 202 31.42 29.73 -8.20
C LYS A 202 31.33 29.48 -6.68
N HIS A 203 30.77 28.36 -6.27
CA HIS A 203 30.59 28.05 -4.85
C HIS A 203 31.88 27.48 -4.23
N PRO A 204 32.09 27.61 -2.90
CA PRO A 204 33.27 27.10 -2.21
C PRO A 204 33.29 25.57 -2.12
N VAL A 205 34.47 25.00 -1.88
CA VAL A 205 34.65 23.59 -1.51
C VAL A 205 33.80 23.29 -0.27
N GLY A 206 33.18 22.10 -0.23
CA GLY A 206 32.23 21.68 0.80
C GLY A 206 30.78 22.04 0.51
N THR A 207 30.49 22.87 -0.50
CA THR A 207 29.11 23.16 -0.90
C THR A 207 28.37 21.89 -1.30
N THR A 208 27.22 21.63 -0.67
CA THR A 208 26.35 20.48 -0.95
C THR A 208 24.99 20.88 -1.54
N TRP A 209 24.37 20.00 -2.30
CA TRP A 209 22.97 20.11 -2.72
C TRP A 209 22.39 18.74 -3.03
N THR A 210 21.07 18.65 -3.11
CA THR A 210 20.37 17.45 -3.56
C THR A 210 19.72 17.69 -4.91
N ASN A 211 19.65 16.64 -5.72
CA ASN A 211 18.72 16.60 -6.84
C ASN A 211 17.65 15.54 -6.56
N PRO A 212 16.41 15.74 -7.05
CA PRO A 212 15.42 14.67 -7.04
C PRO A 212 15.98 13.50 -7.85
N ALA A 213 16.06 12.32 -7.25
CA ALA A 213 16.46 11.11 -7.98
C ALA A 213 15.36 10.70 -8.97
N ASP A 214 15.75 9.88 -9.96
CA ASP A 214 14.83 9.36 -10.96
C ASP A 214 13.70 8.51 -10.33
N ASP A 215 13.90 7.98 -9.12
CA ASP A 215 12.88 7.30 -8.33
C ASP A 215 12.66 7.95 -6.96
N ASP A 216 11.51 7.65 -6.35
CA ASP A 216 11.15 8.19 -5.04
C ASP A 216 11.94 7.56 -3.88
N PHE A 217 12.77 6.55 -4.16
CA PHE A 217 13.48 5.76 -3.15
C PHE A 217 14.88 6.27 -2.86
N PHE A 218 15.48 6.97 -3.81
CA PHE A 218 16.83 7.49 -3.68
C PHE A 218 16.86 9.02 -3.66
N THR A 219 17.98 9.55 -3.22
CA THR A 219 18.29 10.97 -3.31
C THR A 219 19.78 11.10 -3.60
N ASP A 220 20.11 11.83 -4.65
CA ASP A 220 21.49 12.08 -5.03
C ASP A 220 21.97 13.35 -4.32
N TYR A 221 23.01 13.18 -3.50
CA TYR A 221 23.68 14.22 -2.75
C TYR A 221 24.97 14.60 -3.48
N TYR A 222 25.02 15.84 -3.94
CA TYR A 222 26.14 16.42 -4.65
C TYR A 222 26.97 17.25 -3.69
N SER A 223 28.29 17.23 -3.84
CA SER A 223 29.20 18.07 -3.06
C SER A 223 30.45 18.46 -3.85
N ILE A 224 30.90 19.70 -3.70
CA ILE A 224 32.20 20.14 -4.24
C ILE A 224 33.29 19.63 -3.31
N ALA A 225 33.95 18.52 -3.68
CA ALA A 225 34.98 17.90 -2.86
C ALA A 225 36.32 18.65 -2.94
N ALA A 226 36.66 19.23 -4.09
CA ALA A 226 37.87 20.03 -4.27
C ALA A 226 37.76 20.99 -5.47
N LYS A 227 38.59 22.03 -5.51
CA LYS A 227 38.74 22.97 -6.64
C LYS A 227 40.22 23.26 -6.87
N ASN A 228 40.53 23.74 -8.08
CA ASN A 228 41.89 24.11 -8.48
C ASN A 228 42.90 22.95 -8.33
N ILE A 229 42.45 21.70 -8.47
CA ILE A 229 43.32 20.53 -8.35
C ILE A 229 43.89 20.13 -9.72
N SER A 230 44.97 19.35 -9.70
CA SER A 230 45.49 18.69 -10.87
C SER A 230 45.19 17.19 -10.83
N ILE A 231 44.80 16.62 -11.96
CA ILE A 231 44.56 15.18 -12.12
C ILE A 231 45.27 14.66 -13.37
N SER A 232 45.62 13.37 -13.38
CA SER A 232 46.03 12.65 -14.58
C SER A 232 44.93 11.67 -14.97
N HIS A 233 44.51 11.69 -16.23
CA HIS A 233 43.52 10.76 -16.77
C HIS A 233 43.91 10.36 -18.20
N ASN A 234 44.07 9.05 -18.43
CA ASN A 234 44.56 8.49 -19.71
C ASN A 234 45.89 9.11 -20.18
N GLY A 235 46.84 9.29 -19.26
CA GLY A 235 48.16 9.88 -19.55
C GLY A 235 48.17 11.39 -19.80
N GLN A 236 47.01 12.05 -19.86
CA GLN A 236 46.90 13.50 -19.98
C GLN A 236 46.76 14.15 -18.60
N SER A 237 47.51 15.23 -18.36
CA SER A 237 47.40 16.03 -17.15
C SER A 237 46.42 17.19 -17.35
N PHE A 238 45.51 17.36 -16.40
CA PHE A 238 44.55 18.46 -16.34
C PHE A 238 44.86 19.29 -15.10
N SER A 239 44.88 20.60 -15.24
CA SER A 239 45.11 21.56 -14.15
C SER A 239 43.90 22.46 -14.00
N ASP A 240 43.66 22.94 -12.78
CA ASP A 240 42.46 23.71 -12.46
C ASP A 240 41.17 22.94 -12.74
N VAL A 241 40.99 21.86 -11.99
CA VAL A 241 39.82 20.98 -12.06
C VAL A 241 38.95 21.14 -10.82
N ILE A 242 37.63 21.07 -11.00
CA ILE A 242 36.67 20.94 -9.90
C ILE A 242 36.31 19.46 -9.71
N LYS A 243 36.54 18.94 -8.51
CA LYS A 243 36.11 17.60 -8.10
C LYS A 243 34.72 17.68 -7.48
N LEU A 244 33.75 17.05 -8.12
CA LEU A 244 32.38 16.89 -7.66
C LEU A 244 32.19 15.45 -7.17
N ARG A 245 31.60 15.27 -6.00
CA ARG A 245 31.18 13.96 -5.49
C ARG A 245 29.67 13.88 -5.48
N VAL A 246 29.15 12.74 -5.95
CA VAL A 246 27.72 12.42 -5.96
C VAL A 246 27.52 11.14 -5.19
N ILE A 247 26.65 11.19 -4.20
CA ILE A 247 26.34 10.06 -3.33
C ILE A 247 24.84 9.79 -3.42
N THR A 248 24.48 8.60 -3.89
CA THR A 248 23.09 8.14 -3.93
C THR A 248 22.76 7.46 -2.61
N LYS A 249 21.91 8.10 -1.81
CA LYS A 249 21.44 7.58 -0.53
C LYS A 249 20.00 7.10 -0.66
N THR A 250 19.65 6.01 0.00
CA THR A 250 18.25 5.58 0.11
C THR A 250 17.54 6.31 1.23
N LYS A 251 16.24 6.53 1.07
CA LYS A 251 15.38 7.07 2.15
C LYS A 251 15.09 6.05 3.26
N LYS A 252 15.48 4.79 3.08
CA LYS A 252 15.26 3.69 4.03
C LYS A 252 16.39 3.56 5.05
N THR A 253 16.05 3.09 6.24
CA THR A 253 17.02 2.63 7.25
C THR A 253 17.74 1.37 6.77
N LYS A 254 18.89 1.05 7.39
CA LYS A 254 19.61 -0.22 7.17
C LYS A 254 18.67 -1.42 7.33
N GLU A 255 17.89 -1.47 8.40
CA GLU A 255 16.99 -2.59 8.70
C GLU A 255 15.88 -2.75 7.65
N GLU A 256 15.26 -1.64 7.22
CA GLU A 256 14.22 -1.66 6.19
C GLU A 256 14.78 -2.09 4.84
N TYR A 257 15.98 -1.61 4.51
CA TYR A 257 16.65 -1.95 3.26
C TYR A 257 17.04 -3.44 3.22
N THR A 258 17.60 -3.98 4.30
CA THR A 258 17.92 -5.40 4.42
C THR A 258 16.68 -6.28 4.30
N LYS A 259 15.60 -5.96 5.03
CA LYS A 259 14.33 -6.72 4.95
C LYS A 259 13.72 -6.70 3.55
N GLN A 260 13.76 -5.56 2.86
CA GLN A 260 13.28 -5.47 1.50
C GLN A 260 14.14 -6.30 0.55
N SER A 261 15.46 -6.28 0.72
CA SER A 261 16.37 -7.08 -0.10
C SER A 261 16.06 -8.58 -0.04
N ASP A 262 15.59 -9.05 1.10
CA ASP A 262 15.20 -10.45 1.31
C ASP A 262 13.95 -10.83 0.48
N THR A 263 13.23 -9.87 -0.08
CA THR A 263 12.09 -10.15 -0.98
C THR A 263 12.47 -10.20 -2.46
N TYR A 264 13.66 -9.71 -2.85
CA TYR A 264 14.12 -9.74 -4.23
C TYR A 264 14.71 -11.10 -4.63
N SER A 265 14.61 -11.44 -5.93
CA SER A 265 15.26 -12.63 -6.47
C SER A 265 16.78 -12.60 -6.24
N LEU A 266 17.39 -13.78 -6.16
CA LEU A 266 18.82 -13.95 -5.90
C LEU A 266 19.73 -13.14 -6.87
N THR A 267 19.37 -13.09 -8.16
CA THR A 267 20.06 -12.27 -9.16
C THR A 267 19.87 -10.78 -8.95
N THR A 268 18.73 -10.34 -8.42
CA THR A 268 18.48 -8.92 -8.13
C THR A 268 19.21 -8.47 -6.87
N ARG A 269 19.34 -9.34 -5.86
CA ARG A 269 20.09 -9.04 -4.62
C ARG A 269 21.55 -8.69 -4.89
N SER A 270 22.25 -9.42 -5.76
CA SER A 270 23.67 -9.14 -6.04
C SER A 270 23.86 -7.74 -6.64
N TYR A 271 22.99 -7.30 -7.56
CA TYR A 271 23.03 -5.93 -8.10
C TYR A 271 22.68 -4.84 -7.09
N VAL A 272 21.79 -5.14 -6.13
CA VAL A 272 21.38 -4.19 -5.08
C VAL A 272 22.50 -3.96 -4.06
N TYR A 273 23.34 -4.97 -3.81
CA TYR A 273 24.43 -4.89 -2.83
C TYR A 273 25.79 -4.48 -3.40
N LEU A 274 26.04 -4.71 -4.69
CA LEU A 274 27.24 -4.21 -5.36
C LEU A 274 27.27 -2.68 -5.28
N ASN A 275 28.23 -2.13 -4.53
CA ASN A 275 28.45 -0.70 -4.27
C ASN A 275 27.70 -0.07 -3.10
N THR A 276 27.02 -0.87 -2.27
CA THR A 276 26.32 -0.35 -1.09
C THR A 276 27.25 -0.26 0.13
N PHE A 277 27.26 0.87 0.82
CA PHE A 277 27.95 1.05 2.11
C PHE A 277 27.05 1.67 3.17
N TYR A 278 27.42 1.47 4.43
CA TYR A 278 26.71 1.98 5.58
C TYR A 278 27.57 3.01 6.32
N ASP A 279 27.00 4.18 6.60
CA ASP A 279 27.60 5.19 7.48
C ASP A 279 26.51 5.70 8.42
N ASN A 280 26.72 5.58 9.73
CA ASN A 280 25.79 5.95 10.80
C ASN A 280 24.34 5.41 10.64
N GLY A 281 24.19 4.15 10.20
CA GLY A 281 22.87 3.52 10.02
C GLY A 281 22.13 3.92 8.74
N GLU A 282 22.73 4.81 7.94
CA GLU A 282 22.22 5.20 6.63
C GLU A 282 22.82 4.33 5.53
N VAL A 283 22.04 4.06 4.48
CA VAL A 283 22.47 3.19 3.39
C VAL A 283 22.77 4.02 2.13
N TYR A 284 23.98 3.86 1.64
CA TYR A 284 24.51 4.56 0.48
C TYR A 284 24.70 3.54 -0.63
N LYS A 285 23.93 3.66 -1.72
CA LYS A 285 23.88 2.65 -2.78
C LYS A 285 25.00 2.83 -3.81
N GLN A 286 25.39 4.08 -4.02
CA GLN A 286 26.37 4.43 -5.03
C GLN A 286 27.09 5.69 -4.61
N ALA A 287 28.38 5.73 -4.88
CA ALA A 287 29.13 6.97 -4.92
C ALA A 287 29.74 7.11 -6.31
N GLN A 288 29.77 8.34 -6.81
CA GLN A 288 30.41 8.74 -8.06
C GLN A 288 31.24 10.00 -7.82
N GLU A 289 32.36 10.11 -8.54
CA GLU A 289 33.24 11.26 -8.52
C GLU A 289 33.43 11.72 -9.95
N TYR A 290 33.28 13.01 -10.14
CA TYR A 290 33.37 13.66 -11.42
C TYR A 290 34.35 14.81 -11.34
N TYR A 291 35.12 14.96 -12.39
CA TYR A 291 36.08 16.01 -12.55
C TYR A 291 35.59 16.92 -13.66
N PHE A 292 35.57 18.22 -13.40
CA PHE A 292 35.18 19.24 -14.35
C PHE A 292 36.40 20.10 -14.66
N ASP A 293 36.90 19.96 -15.89
CA ASP A 293 38.02 20.69 -16.46
C ASP A 293 37.50 21.82 -17.37
N ARG A 294 38.26 22.92 -17.49
CA ARG A 294 37.83 24.07 -18.29
C ARG A 294 37.76 23.78 -19.79
N VAL A 295 38.59 22.86 -20.28
CA VAL A 295 38.75 22.59 -21.71
C VAL A 295 37.97 21.34 -22.12
N LYS A 296 38.14 20.23 -21.40
CA LYS A 296 37.43 18.97 -21.68
C LYS A 296 36.03 18.91 -21.09
N GLY A 297 35.70 19.74 -20.11
CA GLY A 297 34.45 19.63 -19.37
C GLY A 297 34.47 18.40 -18.47
N PHE A 298 33.52 17.48 -18.67
CA PHE A 298 33.26 16.36 -17.77
C PHE A 298 34.21 15.18 -17.98
N ILE A 299 34.86 14.73 -16.90
CA ILE A 299 35.72 13.56 -16.82
C ILE A 299 35.25 12.67 -15.65
N LYS A 300 35.00 11.39 -15.91
CA LYS A 300 34.54 10.43 -14.87
C LYS A 300 35.74 9.86 -14.09
N SER A 301 35.65 9.81 -12.76
CA SER A 301 36.68 9.19 -11.91
C SER A 301 36.64 7.66 -11.99
N GLU A 302 37.81 7.02 -12.01
CA GLU A 302 37.98 5.56 -12.01
C GLU A 302 38.20 4.98 -10.59
N ASN A 303 38.69 5.78 -9.64
CA ASN A 303 39.20 5.32 -8.34
C ASN A 303 38.38 5.81 -7.15
N ILE A 304 37.04 5.80 -7.25
CA ILE A 304 36.20 6.35 -6.19
C ILE A 304 36.31 5.62 -4.86
N TRP A 305 36.37 4.29 -4.90
CA TRP A 305 36.34 3.49 -3.67
C TRP A 305 37.57 3.70 -2.82
N GLU A 306 38.74 3.79 -3.45
CA GLU A 306 39.98 4.07 -2.75
C GLU A 306 39.99 5.49 -2.15
N ASN A 307 39.42 6.47 -2.86
CA ASN A 307 39.27 7.83 -2.33
C ASN A 307 38.35 7.87 -1.10
N ILE A 308 37.19 7.20 -1.18
CA ILE A 308 36.21 7.16 -0.08
C ILE A 308 36.77 6.41 1.13
N LYS A 309 37.42 5.26 0.94
CA LYS A 309 38.08 4.51 2.03
C LYS A 309 39.17 5.33 2.71
N LYS A 310 39.98 6.05 1.92
CA LYS A 310 41.07 6.90 2.44
C LYS A 310 40.53 8.06 3.29
N GLU A 311 39.41 8.65 2.89
CA GLU A 311 38.79 9.78 3.58
C GLU A 311 37.97 9.35 4.81
N HIS A 312 37.41 8.13 4.80
CA HIS A 312 36.54 7.63 5.87
C HIS A 312 36.95 6.21 6.36
N PRO A 313 38.20 6.02 6.81
CA PRO A 313 38.73 4.68 7.10
C PRO A 313 37.99 3.94 8.24
N ASN A 314 37.33 4.68 9.14
CA ASN A 314 36.70 4.13 10.35
C ASN A 314 35.17 4.07 10.29
N ARG A 315 34.53 4.50 9.19
CA ARG A 315 33.06 4.68 9.12
C ARG A 315 32.36 3.78 8.13
N ILE A 316 33.12 3.03 7.32
CA ILE A 316 32.54 2.33 6.18
C ILE A 316 32.66 0.82 6.37
N GLU A 317 31.53 0.18 6.66
CA GLU A 317 31.39 -1.27 6.55
C GLU A 317 31.22 -1.62 5.05
N VAL A 318 32.33 -1.62 4.30
CA VAL A 318 32.33 -2.05 2.89
C VAL A 318 32.40 -3.57 2.87
N LYS A 319 31.29 -4.24 2.54
CA LYS A 319 31.39 -5.62 2.08
C LYS A 319 31.89 -5.61 0.65
N SER A 320 33.06 -6.19 0.40
CA SER A 320 33.57 -6.32 -0.97
C SER A 320 32.62 -7.21 -1.80
N PRO A 321 32.59 -7.06 -3.14
CA PRO A 321 31.86 -7.98 -4.01
C PRO A 321 32.16 -9.46 -3.72
N GLN A 322 33.41 -9.78 -3.36
CA GLN A 322 33.85 -11.12 -3.00
C GLN A 322 33.24 -11.61 -1.68
N GLN A 323 33.14 -10.74 -0.66
CA GLN A 323 32.50 -11.10 0.61
C GLN A 323 31.01 -11.37 0.43
N ILE A 324 30.33 -10.58 -0.40
CA ILE A 324 28.91 -10.80 -0.75
C ILE A 324 28.74 -12.14 -1.50
N GLN A 325 29.65 -12.46 -2.42
CA GLN A 325 29.65 -13.72 -3.15
C GLN A 325 29.84 -14.94 -2.21
N ILE A 326 30.73 -14.85 -1.22
CA ILE A 326 30.95 -15.91 -0.22
C ILE A 326 29.71 -16.11 0.65
N GLU A 327 29.10 -15.03 1.15
CA GLU A 327 27.84 -15.11 1.92
C GLU A 327 26.71 -15.73 1.10
N PHE A 328 26.64 -15.41 -0.19
CA PHE A 328 25.68 -15.97 -1.13
C PHE A 328 25.86 -17.48 -1.30
N GLU A 329 27.09 -17.95 -1.55
CA GLU A 329 27.40 -19.37 -1.71
C GLU A 329 27.10 -20.16 -0.43
N ASN A 330 27.36 -19.57 0.74
CA ASN A 330 27.02 -20.19 2.02
C ASN A 330 25.50 -20.31 2.21
N LYS A 331 24.73 -19.26 1.90
CA LYS A 331 23.27 -19.31 1.98
C LYS A 331 22.66 -20.34 1.02
N GLN A 332 23.18 -20.46 -0.20
CA GLN A 332 22.75 -21.49 -1.13
C GLN A 332 23.03 -22.91 -0.61
N LYS A 333 24.18 -23.13 0.04
CA LYS A 333 24.49 -24.41 0.68
C LYS A 333 23.53 -24.72 1.83
N GLU A 334 23.17 -23.73 2.65
CA GLU A 334 22.19 -23.89 3.73
C GLU A 334 20.78 -24.21 3.20
N GLU A 335 20.33 -23.49 2.18
CA GLU A 335 19.03 -23.74 1.54
C GLU A 335 18.98 -25.12 0.88
N ALA A 336 20.04 -25.54 0.18
CA ALA A 336 20.14 -26.88 -0.40
C ALA A 336 20.13 -27.99 0.68
N ALA A 337 20.83 -27.78 1.80
CA ALA A 337 20.82 -28.71 2.92
C ALA A 337 19.44 -28.81 3.58
N ALA A 338 18.71 -27.70 3.69
CA ALA A 338 17.33 -27.69 4.17
C ALA A 338 16.39 -28.45 3.24
N GLU A 339 16.50 -28.26 1.92
CA GLU A 339 15.70 -28.99 0.93
C GLU A 339 15.98 -30.50 0.96
N GLU A 340 17.25 -30.90 1.11
CA GLU A 340 17.61 -32.31 1.25
C GLU A 340 17.02 -32.94 2.53
N LYS A 341 17.04 -32.19 3.64
CA LYS A 341 16.40 -32.62 4.91
C LYS A 341 14.90 -32.78 4.75
N ASP A 342 14.23 -31.87 4.03
CA ASP A 342 12.80 -31.96 3.76
C ASP A 342 12.46 -33.13 2.83
N LYS A 343 13.29 -33.42 1.82
CA LYS A 343 13.14 -34.63 0.99
C LYS A 343 13.24 -35.91 1.81
N LYS A 344 14.23 -36.01 2.73
CA LYS A 344 14.37 -37.17 3.64
C LYS A 344 13.17 -37.31 4.58
N ASN A 345 12.70 -36.19 5.14
CA ASN A 345 11.51 -36.18 5.99
C ASN A 345 10.23 -36.59 5.24
N LYS A 346 10.11 -36.20 3.96
CA LYS A 346 9.00 -36.59 3.10
C LYS A 346 9.01 -38.10 2.83
N ALA A 347 10.16 -38.66 2.46
CA ALA A 347 10.31 -40.10 2.23
C ALA A 347 9.97 -40.94 3.49
N ALA A 348 10.46 -40.53 4.66
CA ALA A 348 10.14 -41.21 5.92
C ALA A 348 8.64 -41.14 6.29
N LYS A 349 7.96 -40.03 5.96
CA LYS A 349 6.50 -39.91 6.14
C LYS A 349 5.73 -40.83 5.18
N GLU A 350 6.17 -40.95 3.93
CA GLU A 350 5.57 -41.84 2.92
C GLU A 350 5.72 -43.32 3.32
N GLU A 351 6.86 -43.73 3.86
CA GLU A 351 7.08 -45.10 4.34
C GLU A 351 6.18 -45.45 5.55
N LEU A 352 6.11 -44.56 6.54
CA LEU A 352 5.22 -44.73 7.69
C LEU A 352 3.73 -44.75 7.28
N GLN A 353 3.38 -43.98 6.24
CA GLN A 353 2.06 -43.95 5.64
C GLN A 353 1.70 -45.29 5.00
N GLN A 354 2.59 -45.87 4.19
CA GLN A 354 2.34 -47.16 3.55
C GLN A 354 2.12 -48.26 4.60
N LYS A 355 2.89 -48.23 5.69
CA LYS A 355 2.71 -49.14 6.83
C LYS A 355 1.31 -49.00 7.45
N ARG A 356 0.83 -47.77 7.68
CA ARG A 356 -0.51 -47.51 8.26
C ARG A 356 -1.65 -47.94 7.33
N ILE A 357 -1.50 -47.77 6.02
CA ILE A 357 -2.49 -48.27 5.03
C ILE A 357 -2.58 -49.79 5.11
N ASN A 358 -1.44 -50.48 5.12
CA ASN A 358 -1.39 -51.94 5.23
C ASN A 358 -2.00 -52.45 6.54
N ASP A 359 -1.83 -51.74 7.65
CA ASP A 359 -2.45 -52.09 8.93
C ASP A 359 -3.96 -51.76 8.96
N SER A 360 -4.39 -50.70 8.27
CA SER A 360 -5.82 -50.34 8.16
C SER A 360 -6.58 -51.31 7.26
N LEU A 361 -5.94 -51.89 6.24
CA LEU A 361 -6.53 -52.95 5.40
C LEU A 361 -6.78 -54.26 6.17
N LYS A 362 -6.17 -54.43 7.35
CA LYS A 362 -6.47 -55.55 8.27
C LYS A 362 -7.72 -55.30 9.12
N LEU A 363 -8.36 -54.12 9.04
CA LEU A 363 -9.65 -53.88 9.72
C LEU A 363 -10.74 -54.73 9.06
N ASN A 364 -11.38 -55.59 9.86
CA ASN A 364 -12.42 -56.52 9.45
C ASN A 364 -13.68 -55.78 8.93
N PHE A 365 -13.67 -55.36 7.66
CA PHE A 365 -14.83 -54.84 6.93
C PHE A 365 -15.80 -55.97 6.54
N THR A 366 -16.25 -56.71 7.56
CA THR A 366 -17.16 -57.86 7.47
C THR A 366 -18.60 -57.40 7.65
N GLY A 367 -19.47 -57.67 6.68
CA GLY A 367 -20.87 -57.26 6.63
C GLY A 367 -21.44 -57.56 5.24
N ASN A 368 -22.74 -57.31 5.03
CA ASN A 368 -23.42 -57.54 3.76
C ASN A 368 -23.95 -56.23 3.17
N VAL A 369 -24.03 -56.14 1.85
CA VAL A 369 -24.72 -55.02 1.18
C VAL A 369 -26.23 -55.25 1.30
N ASP A 370 -26.94 -54.33 1.95
CA ASP A 370 -28.39 -54.40 2.10
C ASP A 370 -29.06 -53.68 0.91
N ALA A 371 -29.45 -54.43 -0.12
CA ALA A 371 -30.05 -53.88 -1.35
C ALA A 371 -31.26 -52.97 -1.10
N SER A 372 -31.95 -53.12 0.02
CA SER A 372 -33.11 -52.28 0.35
C SER A 372 -32.71 -50.81 0.60
N LEU A 373 -31.48 -50.56 1.07
CA LEU A 373 -30.90 -49.24 1.30
C LEU A 373 -30.35 -48.57 0.03
N GLU A 374 -30.29 -49.26 -1.10
CA GLU A 374 -29.79 -48.68 -2.35
C GLU A 374 -30.60 -47.43 -2.76
N GLY A 375 -29.91 -46.35 -3.15
CA GLY A 375 -30.54 -45.11 -3.60
C GLY A 375 -29.95 -43.86 -2.96
N THR A 376 -30.58 -42.73 -3.28
CA THR A 376 -30.16 -41.40 -2.80
C THR A 376 -31.06 -40.95 -1.66
N TRP A 377 -30.46 -40.74 -0.49
CA TRP A 377 -31.08 -40.34 0.76
C TRP A 377 -30.63 -38.93 1.12
N ARG A 378 -31.56 -38.02 1.37
CA ARG A 378 -31.26 -36.61 1.65
C ARG A 378 -31.78 -36.20 3.02
N TYR A 379 -31.00 -35.39 3.73
CA TYR A 379 -31.41 -34.70 4.94
C TYR A 379 -31.05 -33.23 4.81
N PHE A 380 -31.98 -32.32 5.13
CA PHE A 380 -31.70 -30.90 5.17
C PHE A 380 -31.34 -30.49 6.61
N ASN A 381 -30.06 -30.21 6.84
CA ASN A 381 -29.58 -29.74 8.13
C ASN A 381 -29.87 -28.24 8.27
N ARG A 382 -30.89 -27.90 9.05
CA ARG A 382 -31.32 -26.51 9.26
C ARG A 382 -30.28 -25.64 9.96
N ALA A 383 -29.44 -26.21 10.82
CA ALA A 383 -28.47 -25.44 11.60
C ALA A 383 -27.33 -24.87 10.73
N ILE A 384 -26.97 -25.60 9.68
CA ILE A 384 -25.91 -25.19 8.74
C ILE A 384 -26.45 -24.90 7.32
N GLU A 385 -27.77 -24.97 7.13
CA GLU A 385 -28.45 -24.71 5.86
C GLU A 385 -27.94 -25.58 4.69
N ALA A 386 -27.52 -26.80 4.98
CA ALA A 386 -26.89 -27.70 4.02
C ALA A 386 -27.69 -28.97 3.80
N TYR A 387 -27.66 -29.51 2.58
CA TYR A 387 -28.16 -30.86 2.31
C TYR A 387 -27.05 -31.88 2.56
N LEU A 388 -27.31 -32.82 3.45
CA LEU A 388 -26.51 -34.03 3.59
C LEU A 388 -27.15 -35.12 2.71
N ILE A 389 -26.37 -35.69 1.80
CA ILE A 389 -26.85 -36.65 0.83
C ILE A 389 -25.99 -37.91 0.90
N TYR A 390 -26.60 -39.05 1.16
CA TYR A 390 -26.00 -40.37 0.97
C TYR A 390 -26.51 -40.98 -0.33
N GLN A 391 -25.62 -41.53 -1.15
CA GLN A 391 -25.96 -42.35 -2.30
C GLN A 391 -25.34 -43.73 -2.10
N PHE A 392 -26.17 -44.74 -1.83
CA PHE A 392 -25.74 -46.12 -1.66
C PHE A 392 -25.99 -46.89 -2.95
N ASN A 393 -24.96 -47.51 -3.53
CA ASN A 393 -25.06 -48.32 -4.74
C ASN A 393 -25.11 -49.82 -4.39
N SER A 394 -25.80 -50.62 -5.22
CA SER A 394 -25.92 -52.09 -5.08
C SER A 394 -24.60 -52.85 -5.08
N ASN A 395 -23.53 -52.29 -5.67
CA ASN A 395 -22.21 -52.90 -5.66
C ASN A 395 -21.43 -52.71 -4.33
N GLY A 396 -22.07 -52.11 -3.30
CA GLY A 396 -21.43 -51.84 -2.01
C GLY A 396 -20.56 -50.58 -1.99
N THR A 397 -20.64 -49.72 -3.01
CA THR A 397 -20.02 -48.38 -2.97
C THR A 397 -21.02 -47.34 -2.49
N PHE A 398 -20.54 -46.29 -1.81
CA PHE A 398 -21.35 -45.15 -1.42
C PHE A 398 -20.68 -43.83 -1.75
N LYS A 399 -21.50 -42.79 -1.83
CA LYS A 399 -21.07 -41.40 -1.93
C LYS A 399 -21.80 -40.60 -0.87
N TYR A 400 -21.10 -39.68 -0.23
CA TYR A 400 -21.66 -38.74 0.73
C TYR A 400 -21.27 -37.33 0.31
N TYR A 401 -22.28 -36.46 0.24
CA TYR A 401 -22.14 -35.06 -0.11
C TYR A 401 -22.76 -34.21 0.97
N SER A 402 -22.04 -33.17 1.39
CA SER A 402 -22.63 -32.05 2.11
C SER A 402 -22.67 -30.85 1.16
N TYR A 403 -23.83 -30.57 0.59
CA TYR A 403 -24.05 -29.35 -0.18
C TYR A 403 -24.22 -28.19 0.80
N ASP A 404 -23.10 -27.55 1.13
CA ASP A 404 -23.11 -26.21 1.68
C ASP A 404 -23.11 -25.19 0.51
N MET A 405 -23.67 -23.99 0.70
CA MET A 405 -23.51 -22.89 -0.26
C MET A 405 -22.10 -22.27 -0.23
N LYS A 406 -21.19 -22.82 0.60
CA LYS A 406 -19.79 -22.44 0.72
C LYS A 406 -18.87 -23.61 0.31
N PRO A 407 -17.65 -23.35 -0.19
CA PRO A 407 -16.88 -24.30 -1.00
C PRO A 407 -16.22 -25.47 -0.24
N ILE A 408 -16.70 -25.85 0.95
CA ILE A 408 -16.20 -27.04 1.66
C ILE A 408 -17.04 -28.23 1.22
N ASN A 409 -16.79 -28.71 0.00
CA ASN A 409 -17.36 -29.97 -0.48
C ASN A 409 -16.75 -31.12 0.32
N LEU A 410 -17.42 -31.55 1.40
CA LEU A 410 -17.12 -32.82 2.06
C LEU A 410 -17.67 -33.95 1.20
N ASN A 411 -16.90 -34.33 0.19
CA ASN A 411 -17.19 -35.50 -0.63
C ASN A 411 -16.49 -36.70 0.01
N LYS A 412 -17.25 -37.68 0.48
CA LYS A 412 -16.70 -38.99 0.88
C LYS A 412 -17.21 -40.02 -0.11
N ASP A 413 -16.28 -40.66 -0.82
CA ASP A 413 -16.60 -41.77 -1.71
C ASP A 413 -15.93 -43.02 -1.17
N GLY A 414 -16.64 -44.13 -1.05
CA GLY A 414 -16.07 -45.32 -0.41
C GLY A 414 -16.92 -46.57 -0.57
N ASN A 415 -16.68 -47.54 0.30
CA ASN A 415 -17.45 -48.78 0.38
C ASN A 415 -18.36 -48.75 1.62
N TRP A 416 -19.52 -49.38 1.53
CA TRP A 416 -20.44 -49.52 2.64
C TRP A 416 -20.95 -50.96 2.76
N LYS A 417 -21.22 -51.35 4.00
CA LYS A 417 -21.85 -52.62 4.37
C LYS A 417 -22.76 -52.40 5.57
N VAL A 418 -23.67 -53.33 5.80
CA VAL A 418 -24.47 -53.42 7.03
C VAL A 418 -24.00 -54.61 7.84
N LYS A 419 -23.85 -54.41 9.14
CA LYS A 419 -23.63 -55.47 10.13
C LYS A 419 -24.48 -55.14 11.36
N GLU A 420 -25.44 -56.01 11.67
CA GLU A 420 -26.45 -55.75 12.71
C GLU A 420 -27.17 -54.42 12.41
N ASP A 421 -27.41 -53.59 13.41
CA ASP A 421 -28.07 -52.26 13.27
C ASP A 421 -27.06 -51.14 12.98
N SER A 422 -25.98 -51.45 12.27
CA SER A 422 -24.92 -50.49 11.97
C SER A 422 -24.50 -50.48 10.51
N LEU A 423 -24.37 -49.27 10.00
CA LEU A 423 -23.77 -48.95 8.72
C LEU A 423 -22.25 -48.86 8.90
N LEU A 424 -21.51 -49.70 8.19
CA LEU A 424 -20.07 -49.67 8.13
C LEU A 424 -19.67 -48.86 6.89
N LEU A 425 -19.04 -47.71 7.05
CA LEU A 425 -18.53 -46.88 5.96
C LEU A 425 -17.01 -46.91 5.94
N LEU A 426 -16.43 -47.34 4.81
CA LEU A 426 -14.99 -47.38 4.57
C LEU A 426 -14.65 -46.39 3.46
N TYR A 427 -14.01 -45.26 3.77
CA TYR A 427 -13.74 -44.21 2.79
C TYR A 427 -12.42 -43.46 3.07
N PRO A 428 -11.76 -42.89 2.05
CA PRO A 428 -10.55 -42.09 2.23
C PRO A 428 -10.91 -40.72 2.79
N TRP A 429 -10.20 -40.28 3.83
CA TRP A 429 -10.48 -39.01 4.49
C TRP A 429 -10.05 -37.79 3.61
N PRO A 430 -10.98 -36.92 3.17
CA PRO A 430 -10.75 -36.00 2.04
C PRO A 430 -9.83 -34.80 2.33
N ASN A 431 -9.30 -34.66 3.54
CA ASN A 431 -8.58 -33.46 3.99
C ASN A 431 -7.14 -33.70 4.44
N ARG A 432 -6.54 -34.81 4.00
CA ARG A 432 -5.11 -35.05 4.17
C ARG A 432 -4.55 -35.43 2.80
N THR A 433 -3.32 -35.01 2.52
CA THR A 433 -2.52 -35.43 1.33
C THR A 433 -2.23 -36.94 1.28
N ILE A 434 -2.92 -37.72 2.11
CA ILE A 434 -2.71 -39.13 2.39
C ILE A 434 -4.10 -39.79 2.49
N GLU A 435 -4.34 -40.81 1.65
CA GLU A 435 -5.53 -41.67 1.71
C GLU A 435 -5.51 -42.52 2.98
N ILE A 436 -5.92 -41.94 4.11
CA ILE A 436 -6.25 -42.70 5.32
C ILE A 436 -7.69 -43.19 5.14
N PHE A 437 -7.87 -44.51 5.06
CA PHE A 437 -9.20 -45.11 5.08
C PHE A 437 -9.75 -45.04 6.51
N SER A 438 -10.92 -44.41 6.67
CA SER A 438 -11.67 -44.41 7.91
C SER A 438 -12.74 -45.50 7.84
N LEU A 439 -12.82 -46.36 8.87
CA LEU A 439 -13.94 -47.27 9.07
C LEU A 439 -14.86 -46.65 10.14
N GLU A 440 -16.00 -46.12 9.71
CA GLU A 440 -17.04 -45.61 10.61
C GLU A 440 -18.09 -46.69 10.81
N LYS A 441 -18.40 -47.03 12.07
CA LYS A 441 -19.57 -47.83 12.45
C LYS A 441 -20.65 -46.86 12.94
N ILE A 442 -21.68 -46.67 12.15
CA ILE A 442 -22.73 -45.69 12.39
C ILE A 442 -24.04 -46.43 12.68
N PRO A 443 -24.64 -46.27 13.87
CA PRO A 443 -25.96 -46.82 14.14
C PRO A 443 -26.98 -46.26 13.14
N PHE A 444 -27.83 -47.13 12.59
CA PHE A 444 -28.92 -46.69 11.73
C PHE A 444 -30.20 -47.51 11.95
N ARG A 445 -31.35 -46.96 11.56
CA ARG A 445 -32.63 -47.67 11.56
C ARG A 445 -33.51 -47.23 10.38
N LYS A 446 -34.32 -48.15 9.86
CA LYS A 446 -35.30 -47.89 8.80
C LYS A 446 -36.62 -47.42 9.42
N ILE A 447 -37.23 -46.37 8.86
CA ILE A 447 -38.54 -45.85 9.28
C ILE A 447 -39.35 -45.41 8.06
N ASN A 448 -40.68 -45.32 8.19
CA ASN A 448 -41.50 -44.64 7.19
C ASN A 448 -41.78 -43.21 7.67
N ASN A 449 -41.49 -42.22 6.82
CA ASN A 449 -41.65 -40.80 7.13
C ASN A 449 -43.11 -40.51 7.45
N VAL A 450 -43.31 -39.78 8.54
CA VAL A 450 -44.62 -39.59 9.17
C VAL A 450 -45.54 -38.69 8.33
N TYR A 451 -44.95 -37.81 7.53
CA TYR A 451 -45.67 -36.78 6.78
C TYR A 451 -46.08 -37.25 5.39
N ASN A 452 -45.27 -38.10 4.75
CA ASN A 452 -45.50 -38.51 3.37
C ASN A 452 -45.51 -40.03 3.13
N GLY A 453 -45.31 -40.83 4.19
CA GLY A 453 -45.30 -42.29 4.14
C GLY A 453 -44.10 -42.91 3.43
N LYS A 454 -43.19 -42.11 2.85
CA LYS A 454 -42.05 -42.62 2.09
C LYS A 454 -41.01 -43.29 3.02
N PRO A 455 -40.23 -44.25 2.51
CA PRO A 455 -39.07 -44.77 3.20
C PRO A 455 -38.11 -43.67 3.64
N SER A 456 -37.65 -43.76 4.87
CA SER A 456 -36.58 -42.94 5.43
C SER A 456 -35.61 -43.80 6.24
N ILE A 457 -34.41 -43.28 6.46
CA ILE A 457 -33.42 -43.88 7.34
C ILE A 457 -32.99 -42.87 8.39
N ILE A 458 -32.85 -43.31 9.63
CA ILE A 458 -32.26 -42.50 10.69
C ILE A 458 -30.81 -42.94 10.86
N ILE A 459 -29.88 -42.00 10.71
CA ILE A 459 -28.45 -42.22 10.88
C ILE A 459 -27.95 -41.35 12.05
N ASP A 460 -27.24 -41.94 13.01
CA ASP A 460 -26.70 -41.22 14.17
C ASP A 460 -25.22 -40.85 13.98
N HIS A 461 -24.95 -39.59 13.63
CA HIS A 461 -23.59 -39.10 13.40
C HIS A 461 -22.88 -38.62 14.69
N GLY A 462 -23.34 -39.03 15.87
CA GLY A 462 -22.79 -38.61 17.17
C GLY A 462 -23.20 -37.20 17.60
N ALA A 463 -23.62 -36.35 16.65
CA ALA A 463 -24.35 -35.12 16.91
C ALA A 463 -25.86 -35.35 17.13
N GLY A 464 -26.30 -36.60 17.00
CA GLY A 464 -27.69 -37.03 17.14
C GLY A 464 -28.23 -37.73 15.89
N PRO A 465 -29.45 -38.31 16.00
CA PRO A 465 -30.12 -38.99 14.91
C PRO A 465 -30.65 -38.00 13.87
N PHE A 466 -30.32 -38.22 12.61
CA PHE A 466 -30.85 -37.46 11.47
C PHE A 466 -31.68 -38.35 10.56
N GLU A 467 -32.90 -37.92 10.22
CA GLU A 467 -33.78 -38.62 9.29
C GLU A 467 -33.49 -38.21 7.85
N PHE A 468 -32.98 -39.14 7.05
CA PHE A 468 -32.77 -38.98 5.63
C PHE A 468 -33.94 -39.59 4.85
N GLU A 469 -34.54 -38.78 3.99
CA GLU A 469 -35.64 -39.16 3.11
C GLU A 469 -35.09 -39.69 1.78
N ILE A 470 -35.69 -40.75 1.23
CA ILE A 470 -35.34 -41.21 -0.11
C ILE A 470 -35.82 -40.23 -1.19
N MET A 471 -34.95 -39.92 -2.15
CA MET A 471 -35.29 -39.05 -3.28
C MET A 471 -36.11 -39.76 -4.37
N ASN A 472 -35.92 -41.06 -4.55
CA ASN A 472 -36.64 -41.85 -5.54
C ASN A 472 -37.97 -42.36 -4.97
N ASN A 473 -38.96 -42.59 -5.84
CA ASN A 473 -40.23 -43.18 -5.43
C ASN A 473 -40.04 -44.68 -5.10
N LYS A 474 -39.64 -44.99 -3.86
CA LYS A 474 -39.71 -46.34 -3.30
C LYS A 474 -40.98 -46.52 -2.48
N SER A 475 -41.56 -47.71 -2.54
CA SER A 475 -42.66 -48.11 -1.67
C SER A 475 -42.23 -48.08 -0.20
N PRO A 476 -43.14 -47.76 0.75
CA PRO A 476 -42.88 -47.80 2.18
C PRO A 476 -42.25 -49.13 2.62
N TRP A 477 -41.43 -49.11 3.67
CA TRP A 477 -40.89 -50.34 4.24
C TRP A 477 -42.03 -51.23 4.75
N PRO A 478 -42.10 -52.51 4.34
CA PRO A 478 -43.14 -53.41 4.82
C PRO A 478 -42.97 -53.64 6.33
N ASN A 479 -44.09 -53.72 7.04
CA ASN A 479 -44.15 -54.02 8.48
C ASN A 479 -43.46 -53.00 9.42
N ILE A 480 -43.12 -51.80 8.92
CA ILE A 480 -42.69 -50.68 9.75
C ILE A 480 -43.82 -49.65 9.78
N PRO A 481 -44.54 -49.47 10.91
CA PRO A 481 -45.57 -48.45 11.00
C PRO A 481 -44.94 -47.06 10.75
N ALA A 482 -45.71 -46.14 10.16
CA ALA A 482 -45.29 -44.74 10.08
C ALA A 482 -44.92 -44.27 11.50
N TYR A 483 -43.70 -43.77 11.67
CA TYR A 483 -43.23 -43.29 12.96
C TYR A 483 -44.18 -42.17 13.43
N GLY A 484 -44.41 -41.95 14.72
CA GLY A 484 -45.16 -40.78 15.19
C GLY A 484 -46.69 -40.75 15.07
N ASN A 485 -47.38 -41.81 14.64
CA ASN A 485 -48.87 -41.82 14.59
C ASN A 485 -49.59 -41.61 15.95
N ASN A 486 -48.87 -41.57 17.07
CA ASN A 486 -49.44 -41.30 18.39
C ASN A 486 -49.12 -39.91 18.95
N ASN A 487 -48.42 -39.02 18.23
CA ASN A 487 -48.03 -37.69 18.74
C ASN A 487 -47.89 -36.63 17.63
N THR A 488 -48.78 -36.59 16.63
CA THR A 488 -48.87 -35.43 15.74
C THR A 488 -49.36 -34.25 16.57
N PRO A 489 -48.53 -33.23 16.86
CA PRO A 489 -49.04 -32.02 17.49
C PRO A 489 -50.00 -31.43 16.46
N SER A 490 -51.26 -31.24 16.85
CA SER A 490 -52.19 -30.36 16.14
C SER A 490 -51.41 -29.12 15.71
N VAL A 491 -51.49 -28.77 14.42
CA VAL A 491 -50.78 -27.66 13.77
C VAL A 491 -50.66 -26.47 14.73
N LYS A 492 -49.56 -26.46 15.51
CA LYS A 492 -49.32 -25.43 16.51
C LYS A 492 -48.96 -24.19 15.72
N GLU A 493 -49.60 -23.08 16.10
CA GLU A 493 -49.40 -21.75 15.57
C GLU A 493 -47.97 -21.54 15.10
N ILE A 494 -47.80 -21.05 13.86
CA ILE A 494 -46.50 -20.71 13.30
C ILE A 494 -45.79 -19.79 14.31
N PRO A 495 -44.64 -20.20 14.87
CA PRO A 495 -43.98 -19.44 15.91
C PRO A 495 -43.69 -18.03 15.40
N LYS A 496 -44.20 -17.01 16.12
CA LYS A 496 -43.88 -15.60 15.85
C LYS A 496 -42.44 -15.34 16.27
N ILE A 497 -41.73 -14.53 15.50
CA ILE A 497 -40.37 -14.09 15.86
C ILE A 497 -40.42 -13.19 17.11
N GLU A 498 -39.65 -13.53 18.13
CA GLU A 498 -39.58 -12.78 19.39
C GLU A 498 -38.68 -11.53 19.27
N GLY A 499 -39.00 -10.50 20.05
CA GLY A 499 -38.22 -9.25 20.14
C GLY A 499 -38.95 -8.02 19.60
N THR A 500 -38.24 -6.88 19.57
CA THR A 500 -38.77 -5.58 19.12
C THR A 500 -38.05 -5.09 17.87
N ILE A 501 -38.71 -4.24 17.08
CA ILE A 501 -38.03 -3.54 15.98
C ILE A 501 -37.24 -2.39 16.58
N ASP A 502 -35.94 -2.38 16.33
CA ASP A 502 -35.03 -1.32 16.76
C ASP A 502 -34.84 -0.34 15.60
N THR A 503 -35.51 0.81 15.68
CA THR A 503 -35.55 1.77 14.57
C THR A 503 -34.19 2.43 14.32
N GLU A 504 -33.25 2.42 15.28
CA GLU A 504 -31.92 3.01 15.10
C GLU A 504 -31.07 2.25 14.07
N ILE A 505 -31.28 0.94 13.96
CA ILE A 505 -30.57 0.06 13.03
C ILE A 505 -31.28 -0.12 11.70
N THR A 506 -32.44 0.54 11.50
CA THR A 506 -33.09 0.53 10.18
C THR A 506 -32.23 1.26 9.15
N GLY A 507 -32.22 0.77 7.91
CA GLY A 507 -31.41 1.30 6.81
C GLY A 507 -30.65 0.24 6.03
N VAL A 508 -29.74 0.71 5.17
CA VAL A 508 -28.87 -0.13 4.33
C VAL A 508 -27.46 -0.18 4.94
N TRP A 509 -26.95 -1.38 5.15
CA TRP A 509 -25.67 -1.67 5.80
C TRP A 509 -24.78 -2.49 4.88
N ILE A 510 -23.56 -1.99 4.62
CA ILE A 510 -22.64 -2.63 3.67
C ILE A 510 -21.44 -3.19 4.42
N SER A 511 -21.22 -4.49 4.33
CA SER A 511 -19.98 -5.14 4.75
C SER A 511 -18.96 -4.98 3.62
N LYS A 512 -17.75 -4.59 4.00
CA LYS A 512 -16.58 -4.61 3.13
C LYS A 512 -15.54 -5.57 3.70
N THR A 513 -14.90 -6.33 2.81
CA THR A 513 -13.69 -7.08 3.15
C THR A 513 -12.58 -6.11 3.56
N LYS A 514 -11.49 -6.63 4.15
CA LYS A 514 -10.28 -5.84 4.42
C LYS A 514 -9.69 -5.16 3.19
N THR A 515 -9.99 -5.65 1.99
CA THR A 515 -9.56 -5.08 0.71
C THR A 515 -10.55 -4.07 0.12
N GLY A 516 -11.62 -3.72 0.86
CA GLY A 516 -12.63 -2.75 0.44
C GLY A 516 -13.73 -3.30 -0.47
N VAL A 517 -13.71 -4.61 -0.79
CA VAL A 517 -14.70 -5.24 -1.67
C VAL A 517 -16.00 -5.48 -0.89
N VAL A 518 -17.14 -5.16 -1.49
CA VAL A 518 -18.46 -5.39 -0.87
C VAL A 518 -18.69 -6.89 -0.68
N GLY A 519 -18.79 -7.33 0.57
CA GLY A 519 -19.07 -8.73 0.92
C GLY A 519 -20.57 -9.01 1.03
N SER A 520 -21.30 -8.16 1.78
CA SER A 520 -22.75 -8.30 1.97
C SER A 520 -23.43 -6.95 2.12
N ILE A 521 -24.69 -6.86 1.68
CA ILE A 521 -25.58 -5.71 1.88
C ILE A 521 -26.80 -6.19 2.66
N TYR A 522 -27.06 -5.58 3.81
CA TYR A 522 -28.28 -5.80 4.59
C TYR A 522 -29.20 -4.59 4.47
N THR A 523 -30.48 -4.83 4.25
CA THR A 523 -31.51 -3.79 4.35
C THR A 523 -32.47 -4.17 5.47
N LEU A 524 -32.58 -3.33 6.50
CA LEU A 524 -33.46 -3.54 7.65
C LEU A 524 -34.57 -2.49 7.63
N ASN A 525 -35.80 -2.90 7.35
CA ASN A 525 -36.96 -2.01 7.24
C ASN A 525 -37.65 -1.81 8.59
N ALA A 526 -38.30 -0.66 8.78
CA ALA A 526 -38.99 -0.31 10.02
C ALA A 526 -40.27 -1.12 10.30
N ASP A 527 -40.76 -1.89 9.34
CA ASP A 527 -41.86 -2.86 9.51
C ASP A 527 -41.37 -4.23 10.03
N GLY A 528 -40.06 -4.38 10.22
CA GLY A 528 -39.43 -5.62 10.68
C GLY A 528 -39.24 -6.64 9.57
N THR A 529 -39.33 -6.23 8.30
CA THR A 529 -38.84 -7.01 7.15
C THR A 529 -37.41 -6.59 6.81
N GLY A 530 -36.67 -7.45 6.13
CA GLY A 530 -35.32 -7.15 5.70
C GLY A 530 -34.85 -8.03 4.56
N THR A 531 -33.76 -7.60 3.92
CA THR A 531 -33.09 -8.35 2.87
C THR A 531 -31.60 -8.46 3.13
N ARG A 532 -30.97 -9.53 2.61
CA ARG A 532 -29.52 -9.73 2.62
C ARG A 532 -29.05 -10.17 1.25
N LYS A 533 -28.16 -9.38 0.66
CA LYS A 533 -27.46 -9.70 -0.59
C LYS A 533 -26.00 -10.00 -0.29
N THR A 534 -25.46 -11.12 -0.77
CA THR A 534 -24.04 -11.49 -0.62
C THR A 534 -23.37 -11.51 -1.98
N TYR A 535 -22.16 -10.96 -2.08
CA TYR A 535 -21.41 -10.85 -3.33
C TYR A 535 -20.08 -11.62 -3.24
N SER A 536 -19.60 -12.11 -4.37
CA SER A 536 -18.26 -12.66 -4.48
C SER A 536 -17.21 -11.54 -4.48
N VAL A 537 -15.93 -11.90 -4.31
CA VAL A 537 -14.81 -10.95 -4.43
C VAL A 537 -14.77 -10.28 -5.82
N LYS A 538 -15.38 -10.90 -6.84
CA LYS A 538 -15.51 -10.36 -8.20
C LYS A 538 -16.83 -9.58 -8.43
N GLY A 539 -17.59 -9.28 -7.38
CA GLY A 539 -18.86 -8.55 -7.47
C GLY A 539 -20.06 -9.36 -7.99
N LYS A 540 -19.95 -10.68 -8.19
CA LYS A 540 -21.09 -11.51 -8.60
C LYS A 540 -22.03 -11.73 -7.43
N LEU A 541 -23.34 -11.48 -7.60
CA LEU A 541 -24.36 -11.81 -6.60
C LEU A 541 -24.39 -13.33 -6.37
N LEU A 542 -24.16 -13.73 -5.12
CA LEU A 542 -24.15 -15.13 -4.68
C LEU A 542 -25.43 -15.54 -3.97
N ARG A 543 -26.07 -14.60 -3.27
CA ARG A 543 -27.24 -14.87 -2.41
C ARG A 543 -28.12 -13.62 -2.32
N ASP A 544 -29.43 -13.81 -2.36
CA ASP A 544 -30.46 -12.80 -2.15
C ASP A 544 -31.55 -13.39 -1.24
N GLU A 545 -31.61 -12.95 0.01
CA GLU A 545 -32.52 -13.48 1.03
C GLU A 545 -33.50 -12.40 1.50
N VAL A 546 -34.76 -12.79 1.70
CA VAL A 546 -35.79 -11.99 2.38
C VAL A 546 -36.10 -12.63 3.72
N PHE A 547 -36.18 -11.83 4.79
CA PHE A 547 -36.44 -12.30 6.14
C PHE A 547 -37.25 -11.29 6.95
N GLU A 548 -37.93 -11.77 7.98
CA GLU A 548 -38.44 -10.96 9.09
C GLU A 548 -37.36 -10.87 10.16
N TRP A 549 -37.24 -9.75 10.86
CA TRP A 549 -36.23 -9.57 11.90
C TRP A 549 -36.75 -8.84 13.12
N ARG A 550 -36.16 -9.13 14.27
CA ARG A 550 -36.39 -8.47 15.56
C ARG A 550 -35.10 -8.41 16.36
N MET A 551 -34.98 -7.43 17.24
CA MET A 551 -33.92 -7.35 18.22
C MET A 551 -34.37 -7.95 19.54
N LEU A 552 -33.55 -8.83 20.10
CA LEU A 552 -33.74 -9.39 21.44
C LEU A 552 -32.39 -9.49 22.14
N ASN A 553 -32.20 -8.75 23.23
CA ASN A 553 -30.99 -8.78 24.07
C ASN A 553 -29.67 -8.60 23.29
N GLY A 554 -29.62 -7.64 22.36
CA GLY A 554 -28.43 -7.38 21.54
C GLY A 554 -28.21 -8.38 20.39
N VAL A 555 -29.17 -9.28 20.15
CA VAL A 555 -29.12 -10.26 19.06
C VAL A 555 -30.18 -9.91 18.02
N LEU A 556 -29.76 -9.85 16.75
CA LEU A 556 -30.65 -9.78 15.60
C LEU A 556 -31.22 -11.18 15.35
N LYS A 557 -32.46 -11.39 15.76
CA LYS A 557 -33.25 -12.57 15.41
C LYS A 557 -33.75 -12.38 13.98
N LYS A 558 -33.65 -13.41 13.15
CA LYS A 558 -34.16 -13.45 11.77
C LYS A 558 -35.06 -14.67 11.59
N MET A 559 -36.13 -14.53 10.85
CA MET A 559 -37.00 -15.61 10.43
C MET A 559 -37.18 -15.54 8.92
N ARG A 560 -36.93 -16.63 8.21
CA ARG A 560 -37.04 -16.69 6.75
C ARG A 560 -37.71 -17.97 6.29
N ASN A 561 -38.13 -18.01 5.03
CA ASN A 561 -38.59 -19.25 4.42
C ASN A 561 -37.36 -20.09 4.02
N CYS A 562 -37.29 -21.32 4.49
CA CYS A 562 -36.32 -22.30 4.02
C CYS A 562 -36.78 -22.94 2.71
N GLY A 563 -35.86 -23.63 2.03
CA GLY A 563 -36.13 -24.28 0.75
C GLY A 563 -37.19 -25.39 0.81
N ASP A 564 -37.49 -25.91 2.00
CA ASP A 564 -38.57 -26.87 2.26
C ASP A 564 -39.93 -26.20 2.53
N GLY A 565 -40.01 -24.86 2.43
CA GLY A 565 -41.21 -24.07 2.69
C GLY A 565 -41.47 -23.79 4.18
N LEU A 566 -40.64 -24.32 5.09
CA LEU A 566 -40.79 -24.10 6.53
C LEU A 566 -40.05 -22.83 6.98
N LYS A 567 -40.44 -22.29 8.14
CA LYS A 567 -39.76 -21.13 8.74
C LYS A 567 -38.46 -21.57 9.41
N CYS A 568 -37.39 -20.85 9.12
CA CYS A 568 -36.07 -21.04 9.72
C CYS A 568 -35.67 -19.81 10.50
N PHE A 569 -35.14 -20.04 11.71
CA PHE A 569 -34.70 -19.00 12.63
C PHE A 569 -33.18 -18.88 12.59
N GLY A 570 -32.68 -17.66 12.52
CA GLY A 570 -31.27 -17.33 12.58
C GLY A 570 -31.02 -16.26 13.63
N GLU A 571 -29.82 -16.25 14.19
CA GLU A 571 -29.40 -15.32 15.23
C GLU A 571 -28.05 -14.75 14.88
N ASP A 572 -27.93 -13.43 14.80
CA ASP A 572 -26.64 -12.77 14.70
C ASP A 572 -26.47 -11.81 15.88
N PRO A 573 -25.49 -12.02 16.78
CA PRO A 573 -25.16 -11.01 17.77
C PRO A 573 -24.66 -9.75 17.07
N ILE A 574 -25.15 -8.58 17.50
CA ILE A 574 -24.77 -7.30 16.94
C ILE A 574 -24.20 -6.35 18.00
N GLU A 575 -23.13 -5.66 17.63
CA GLU A 575 -22.56 -4.55 18.39
C GLU A 575 -22.85 -3.24 17.64
N LYS A 576 -23.57 -2.31 18.28
CA LYS A 576 -23.83 -0.97 17.74
C LYS A 576 -22.65 -0.04 18.07
N ILE A 577 -22.05 0.57 17.05
CA ILE A 577 -21.03 1.61 17.23
C ILE A 577 -21.67 2.96 16.93
N THR A 578 -21.75 3.80 17.97
CA THR A 578 -22.38 5.11 17.90
C THR A 578 -21.36 6.24 17.83
N SER A 579 -21.64 7.27 17.02
CA SER A 579 -20.88 8.53 17.03
C SER A 579 -21.86 9.70 16.97
N GLY A 580 -21.74 10.62 17.94
CA GLY A 580 -22.68 11.73 18.12
C GLY A 580 -24.12 11.27 18.42
N GLY A 581 -24.29 10.18 19.18
CA GLY A 581 -25.60 9.63 19.54
C GLY A 581 -26.36 8.93 18.40
N LYS A 582 -25.74 8.76 17.22
CA LYS A 582 -26.32 8.02 16.10
C LYS A 582 -25.52 6.75 15.85
N VAL A 583 -26.21 5.63 15.60
CA VAL A 583 -25.56 4.38 15.15
C VAL A 583 -24.95 4.62 13.77
N ARG A 584 -23.62 4.49 13.67
CA ARG A 584 -22.86 4.67 12.43
C ARG A 584 -22.43 3.35 11.84
N GLN A 585 -22.15 2.37 12.69
CA GLN A 585 -21.72 1.05 12.28
C GLN A 585 -22.41 -0.03 13.11
N ILE A 586 -22.60 -1.18 12.50
CA ILE A 586 -23.02 -2.42 13.17
C ILE A 586 -21.95 -3.47 12.88
N LYS A 587 -21.55 -4.21 13.90
CA LYS A 587 -20.61 -5.32 13.79
C LYS A 587 -21.31 -6.62 14.15
N PHE A 588 -21.15 -7.62 13.30
CA PHE A 588 -21.64 -8.98 13.53
C PHE A 588 -20.49 -9.84 14.07
N ASP A 589 -20.78 -10.70 15.05
CA ASP A 589 -19.79 -11.38 15.91
C ASP A 589 -18.77 -12.29 15.20
N LYS A 590 -18.97 -12.59 13.91
CA LYS A 590 -18.08 -13.51 13.18
C LYS A 590 -17.26 -12.84 12.09
N TRP A 591 -17.80 -11.93 11.28
CA TRP A 591 -17.06 -11.33 10.17
C TRP A 591 -17.72 -10.00 9.80
N ASP A 592 -16.91 -8.94 9.72
CA ASP A 592 -17.16 -7.64 9.10
C ASP A 592 -17.70 -6.47 9.95
N ILE A 593 -17.14 -5.29 9.62
CA ILE A 593 -17.61 -3.96 10.02
C ILE A 593 -18.53 -3.48 8.91
N HIS A 594 -19.77 -3.10 9.25
CA HIS A 594 -20.71 -2.54 8.29
C HIS A 594 -20.89 -1.04 8.50
N ASP A 595 -20.76 -0.27 7.41
CA ASP A 595 -21.07 1.17 7.39
C ASP A 595 -22.52 1.41 6.96
N LYS A 596 -23.20 2.37 7.61
CA LYS A 596 -24.53 2.85 7.20
C LYS A 596 -24.41 3.78 5.99
N GLN A 597 -25.16 3.49 4.92
CA GLN A 597 -25.33 4.42 3.79
C GLN A 597 -26.40 5.48 4.06
#